data_AF-A0A662Y5T8-F1
#
_entry.id   AF-A0A662Y5T8-F1
#
_cell.length_a   1.000
_cell.length_b   1.000
_cell.length_c   1.000
_cell.angle_alpha   90.00
_cell.angle_beta   90.00
_cell.angle_gamma   90.00
#
_symmetry.space_group_name_H-M   'P 1'
#
loop_
_entity.id
_entity.type
_entity.pdbx_description
1 polymer ?
#
loop_
_entity_poly.entity_id
_entity_poly.type
_entity_poly.pdbx_seq_one_letter_code
_entity_poly.pdbx_strand_id
1 'polypeptide(L)'
;MAAEEQPPSLAVFADAADVMPVASIAESPPKKRKGGRRKDDIWLQTTVHPDKTVECNRCHVVIHRYGTTKVERVRAHFERKCLQSKRPKLSHDADGRAIAATVYGGDARASRPGYGSKNGVFKRRFAEWMYATGQPFDTVESDLLLTALRVIRGDVALPTKHELENELLDMEFAASQMKVTKALGGKPCCLTVESWVDAGRNVVTSYGARCENASYFLESMTISSQEPGAELSADDVESVLAKHKKSVFNGVVTPTTSMLSKFTRERIQKKHPQCVFYHGCVCHALQLLTSDVSSVLPWLDKVHASVTELTKVFHGNHKLQSLVPSTQSSPSTEFPDSSSVYASLESVLSHEKELYSIVARRDFVEASTPAEQEKLKRVQDFVLGESFVQDLTNSLAILRPLEQHLQHFQEERTPISQVFPYFMDLLNAYSSMEWVNKKEKALITSCVTERFNAVYGDSHGVAYTLDPLYLGEGLDAGKTQEVEAFIVRYCAGEGQSVDILAQLAKYKDMVADLKQNNQAYWQLLVSGAVPPYDFWVERRQFPHLQQLAWAVFALPVSSSCPSQAFGKQSNYVHERFHSTLSPEKLQKLTHVYCNLKNKVNSEPPSLSGEQVL
;
A
#
# COMPACT_ATOMS: atom_id res chain seq x y z
N MET A 1 -40.18 -51.61 21.30
CA MET A 1 -39.57 -52.60 20.40
C MET A 1 -38.62 -51.87 19.48
N ALA A 2 -37.35 -52.28 19.56
CA ALA A 2 -36.20 -51.97 18.71
C ALA A 2 -35.76 -50.50 18.52
N ALA A 3 -34.50 -50.13 18.63
CA ALA A 3 -33.34 -50.54 19.44
C ALA A 3 -32.23 -49.55 19.07
N GLU A 4 -31.55 -49.01 20.08
CA GLU A 4 -30.32 -48.23 20.01
C GLU A 4 -29.18 -48.99 19.36
N GLU A 5 -28.25 -48.27 18.72
CA GLU A 5 -26.83 -48.64 18.76
C GLU A 5 -25.94 -47.39 18.61
N GLN A 6 -25.28 -47.04 19.72
CA GLN A 6 -24.15 -46.12 19.81
C GLN A 6 -23.21 -46.69 20.88
N PRO A 7 -21.89 -46.78 20.62
CA PRO A 7 -20.91 -46.71 21.70
C PRO A 7 -19.61 -45.96 21.25
N PRO A 8 -18.61 -45.74 22.14
CA PRO A 8 -18.70 -44.84 23.28
C PRO A 8 -17.49 -43.88 23.40
N SER A 9 -17.67 -42.86 24.23
CA SER A 9 -16.66 -41.92 24.74
C SER A 9 -15.66 -42.61 25.69
N LEU A 10 -14.37 -42.38 25.50
CA LEU A 10 -13.31 -42.70 26.47
C LEU A 10 -12.75 -41.42 27.09
N ALA A 11 -13.07 -41.25 28.38
CA ALA A 11 -12.48 -40.29 29.28
C ALA A 11 -11.12 -40.79 29.77
N VAL A 12 -10.12 -39.91 29.81
CA VAL A 12 -8.81 -40.16 30.42
C VAL A 12 -8.83 -39.59 31.84
N PHE A 13 -8.61 -40.48 32.81
CA PHE A 13 -8.43 -40.14 34.22
C PHE A 13 -7.02 -39.60 34.48
N ALA A 14 -6.96 -38.55 35.30
CA ALA A 14 -5.80 -38.16 36.10
C ALA A 14 -5.98 -38.72 37.52
N ASP A 15 -4.91 -39.24 38.15
CA ASP A 15 -4.47 -38.72 39.45
C ASP A 15 -3.08 -39.26 39.88
N ALA A 16 -2.45 -38.48 40.77
CA ALA A 16 -1.07 -38.58 41.23
C ALA A 16 -0.84 -39.47 42.49
N ALA A 17 0.43 -39.86 42.72
CA ALA A 17 1.19 -39.76 43.98
C ALA A 17 2.07 -40.98 44.37
N ASP A 18 3.39 -40.78 44.19
CA ASP A 18 4.45 -40.80 45.23
C ASP A 18 5.18 -42.09 45.72
N VAL A 19 6.42 -41.83 46.19
CA VAL A 19 7.39 -42.61 47.01
C VAL A 19 8.70 -43.13 46.33
N MET A 20 9.68 -42.20 46.19
CA MET A 20 11.12 -42.15 46.64
C MET A 20 11.98 -43.43 46.92
N PRO A 21 13.34 -43.35 47.13
CA PRO A 21 14.43 -42.57 46.50
C PRO A 21 15.78 -43.34 46.34
N VAL A 22 16.77 -42.84 45.56
CA VAL A 22 18.20 -43.20 45.74
C VAL A 22 19.15 -42.01 45.52
N ALA A 23 19.73 -41.57 46.66
CA ALA A 23 21.05 -41.03 46.98
C ALA A 23 21.86 -40.13 46.00
N SER A 24 21.99 -38.87 46.42
CA SER A 24 23.07 -37.92 46.14
C SER A 24 24.31 -38.19 47.00
N ILE A 25 25.52 -38.10 46.42
CA ILE A 25 26.78 -38.00 47.18
C ILE A 25 27.17 -36.51 47.26
N ALA A 26 27.25 -36.01 48.49
CA ALA A 26 27.86 -34.74 48.85
C ALA A 26 29.26 -35.02 49.42
N GLU A 27 30.26 -34.26 48.97
CA GLU A 27 31.51 -34.09 49.73
C GLU A 27 31.67 -32.63 50.18
N SER A 28 32.22 -32.50 51.38
CA SER A 28 32.17 -31.34 52.28
C SER A 28 33.52 -30.58 52.29
N PRO A 29 33.60 -29.38 52.90
CA PRO A 29 34.49 -28.31 52.46
C PRO A 29 35.86 -28.30 53.15
N PRO A 30 36.94 -27.80 52.50
CA PRO A 30 38.17 -27.49 53.21
C PRO A 30 38.30 -25.98 53.53
N LYS A 31 38.22 -25.71 54.83
CA LYS A 31 39.12 -24.86 55.65
C LYS A 31 39.45 -23.44 55.17
N LYS A 32 38.86 -22.47 55.87
CA LYS A 32 39.37 -21.10 56.04
C LYS A 32 40.84 -21.09 56.50
N ARG A 33 41.71 -20.40 55.77
CA ARG A 33 42.94 -19.81 56.30
C ARG A 33 43.11 -18.35 55.85
N LYS A 34 42.80 -17.48 56.81
CA LYS A 34 43.43 -16.20 57.21
C LYS A 34 43.89 -15.21 56.12
N GLY A 35 43.18 -14.08 56.09
CA GLY A 35 43.84 -12.81 56.45
C GLY A 35 44.33 -11.94 55.29
N GLY A 36 43.51 -11.71 54.27
CA GLY A 36 43.65 -10.57 53.37
C GLY A 36 42.68 -9.46 53.76
N ARG A 37 43.21 -8.25 54.00
CA ARG A 37 42.51 -7.00 54.37
C ARG A 37 41.11 -6.89 53.74
N ARG A 38 40.06 -6.63 54.54
CA ARG A 38 38.68 -6.35 54.04
C ARG A 38 38.79 -5.36 52.88
N LYS A 39 38.38 -5.77 51.67
CA LYS A 39 38.30 -4.87 50.53
C LYS A 39 37.19 -3.86 50.87
N ASP A 40 37.54 -2.58 50.83
CA ASP A 40 36.62 -1.46 51.07
C ASP A 40 35.31 -1.68 50.26
N ASP A 41 34.15 -1.53 50.89
CA ASP A 41 32.84 -1.82 50.29
C ASP A 41 32.60 -1.04 49.00
N ILE A 42 33.34 0.05 48.79
CA ILE A 42 33.30 0.86 47.58
C ILE A 42 33.69 0.09 46.31
N TRP A 43 34.46 -1.01 46.43
CA TRP A 43 34.80 -1.89 45.31
C TRP A 43 33.60 -2.71 44.80
N LEU A 44 32.53 -2.86 45.57
CA LEU A 44 31.28 -3.48 45.09
C LEU A 44 30.58 -2.61 44.04
N GLN A 45 30.94 -1.33 43.99
CA GLN A 45 30.34 -0.34 43.08
C GLN A 45 31.23 -0.05 41.86
N THR A 46 32.29 -0.83 41.67
CA THR A 46 33.19 -0.75 40.52
C THR A 46 33.42 -2.12 39.90
N THR A 47 33.72 -2.14 38.59
CA THR A 47 34.13 -3.34 37.88
C THR A 47 35.63 -3.25 37.64
N VAL A 48 36.38 -4.29 38.03
CA VAL A 48 37.82 -4.39 37.81
C VAL A 48 38.07 -5.42 36.72
N HIS A 49 38.49 -4.93 35.56
CA HIS A 49 38.79 -5.75 34.39
C HIS A 49 40.14 -6.48 34.53
N PRO A 50 40.37 -7.58 33.78
CA PRO A 50 41.59 -8.39 33.88
C PRO A 50 42.88 -7.63 33.57
N ASP A 51 42.79 -6.57 32.74
CA ASP A 51 43.88 -5.64 32.40
C ASP A 51 44.18 -4.62 33.51
N LYS A 52 43.54 -4.79 34.68
CA LYS A 52 43.63 -3.92 35.87
C LYS A 52 42.93 -2.56 35.68
N THR A 53 42.09 -2.41 34.67
CA THR A 53 41.21 -1.23 34.50
C THR A 53 40.06 -1.26 35.49
N VAL A 54 39.81 -0.15 36.18
CA VAL A 54 38.74 0.01 37.17
C VAL A 54 37.71 1.00 36.63
N GLU A 55 36.47 0.55 36.47
CA GLU A 55 35.35 1.32 35.95
C GLU A 55 34.26 1.51 37.01
N CYS A 56 33.62 2.68 37.05
CA CYS A 56 32.50 2.93 37.95
C CYS A 56 31.21 2.29 37.43
N ASN A 57 30.54 1.44 38.21
CA ASN A 57 29.29 0.79 37.79
C ASN A 57 28.10 1.75 37.67
N ARG A 58 28.23 3.00 38.15
CA ARG A 58 27.14 4.00 38.11
C ARG A 58 27.22 4.96 36.93
N CYS A 59 28.43 5.34 36.52
CA CYS A 59 28.63 6.31 35.43
C CYS A 59 29.47 5.76 34.27
N HIS A 60 29.94 4.51 34.37
CA HIS A 60 30.75 3.81 33.37
C HIS A 60 32.05 4.51 32.98
N VAL A 61 32.51 5.48 33.78
CA VAL A 61 33.79 6.14 33.58
C VAL A 61 34.91 5.28 34.17
N VAL A 62 35.98 5.10 33.39
CA VAL A 62 37.23 4.50 33.85
C VAL A 62 37.88 5.42 34.89
N ILE A 63 38.01 4.93 36.11
CA ILE A 63 38.58 5.67 37.24
C ILE A 63 40.11 5.66 37.17
N HIS A 64 40.71 4.47 36.96
CA HIS A 64 42.15 4.29 36.75
C HIS A 64 42.48 2.86 36.25
N ARG A 65 43.76 2.58 35.91
CA ARG A 65 44.23 1.29 35.38
C ARG A 65 45.26 0.56 36.26
N TYR A 66 45.02 0.54 37.58
CA TYR A 66 45.98 0.01 38.56
C TYR A 66 45.37 -1.05 39.50
N GLY A 67 44.27 -1.70 39.08
CA GLY A 67 43.60 -2.77 39.83
C GLY A 67 43.07 -2.29 41.18
N THR A 68 43.08 -3.15 42.20
CA THR A 68 42.49 -2.83 43.52
C THR A 68 43.40 -2.02 44.45
N THR A 69 44.45 -1.37 43.93
CA THR A 69 45.52 -0.74 44.76
C THR A 69 45.27 0.72 45.12
N LYS A 70 44.38 1.43 44.42
CA LYS A 70 44.16 2.88 44.58
C LYS A 70 42.73 3.21 45.03
N VAL A 71 42.35 2.69 46.20
CA VAL A 71 41.00 2.85 46.75
C VAL A 71 40.64 4.33 47.01
N GLU A 72 41.60 5.20 47.35
CA GLU A 72 41.30 6.62 47.56
C GLU A 72 40.89 7.32 46.25
N ARG A 73 41.35 6.86 45.09
CA ARG A 73 40.93 7.42 43.79
C ARG A 73 39.51 7.02 43.43
N VAL A 74 39.12 5.79 43.79
CA VAL A 74 37.74 5.32 43.66
C VAL A 74 36.83 6.10 44.61
N ARG A 75 37.24 6.29 45.87
CA ARG A 75 36.50 7.12 46.83
C ARG A 75 36.37 8.57 46.39
N ALA A 76 37.45 9.21 45.94
CA ALA A 76 37.41 10.56 45.41
C ALA A 76 36.52 10.70 44.16
N HIS A 77 36.46 9.65 43.32
CA HIS A 77 35.50 9.60 42.22
C HIS A 77 34.07 9.61 42.75
N PHE A 78 33.70 8.74 43.70
CA PHE A 78 32.34 8.73 44.27
C PHE A 78 31.98 9.99 45.05
N GLU A 79 32.92 10.57 45.80
CA GLU A 79 32.71 11.77 46.62
C GLU A 79 32.63 13.05 45.77
N ARG A 80 33.41 13.16 44.69
CA ARG A 80 33.60 14.45 43.98
C ARG A 80 33.15 14.45 42.53
N LYS A 81 33.11 13.30 41.85
CA LYS A 81 32.93 13.23 40.38
C LYS A 81 31.71 12.42 39.95
N CYS A 82 31.34 11.38 40.69
CA CYS A 82 30.25 10.46 40.35
C CYS A 82 28.88 11.15 40.46
N LEU A 83 28.70 12.06 41.43
CA LEU A 83 27.46 12.82 41.64
C LEU A 83 27.37 14.12 40.80
N GLN A 84 28.44 14.54 40.12
CA GLN A 84 28.39 15.66 39.17
C GLN A 84 27.84 15.22 37.79
N SER A 85 27.59 13.93 37.62
CA SER A 85 26.79 13.36 36.54
C SER A 85 25.32 13.27 36.98
N LYS A 86 24.59 14.37 36.79
CA LYS A 86 23.12 14.56 36.88
C LYS A 86 22.47 14.60 38.29
N ARG A 87 22.21 15.82 38.79
CA ARG A 87 20.92 16.20 39.44
C ARG A 87 20.58 17.68 39.16
N PRO A 88 19.29 18.06 39.15
CA PRO A 88 18.79 19.39 38.78
C PRO A 88 19.06 20.42 39.88
N LYS A 89 19.38 21.67 39.51
CA LYS A 89 19.43 22.78 40.46
C LYS A 89 18.01 23.30 40.72
N LEU A 90 17.53 23.15 41.96
CA LEU A 90 16.54 24.03 42.58
C LEU A 90 17.31 25.22 43.17
N SER A 91 16.98 26.44 42.77
CA SER A 91 17.33 27.66 43.50
C SER A 91 16.16 28.05 44.39
N HIS A 92 16.43 28.29 45.66
CA HIS A 92 15.58 29.06 46.55
C HIS A 92 16.09 30.50 46.55
N ASP A 93 15.19 31.47 46.44
CA ASP A 93 15.37 32.79 47.04
C ASP A 93 14.26 33.03 48.06
N ALA A 94 14.53 33.97 48.97
CA ALA A 94 13.80 34.24 50.19
C ALA A 94 12.31 34.52 49.96
N ASP A 95 11.50 34.04 50.91
CA ASP A 95 10.03 34.10 50.97
C ASP A 95 9.32 33.03 50.11
N GLY A 96 9.30 31.81 50.66
CA GLY A 96 8.70 30.63 50.06
C GLY A 96 7.23 30.80 49.64
N ARG A 97 6.99 30.81 48.32
CA ARG A 97 5.73 30.39 47.70
C ARG A 97 5.95 30.00 46.24
N ALA A 98 5.45 28.84 45.83
CA ALA A 98 5.55 28.35 44.45
C ALA A 98 4.47 28.97 43.55
N ILE A 99 4.86 29.59 42.44
CA ILE A 99 3.97 30.00 41.35
C ILE A 99 4.63 29.60 40.02
N ALA A 100 3.87 28.90 39.17
CA ALA A 100 4.26 28.55 37.82
C ALA A 100 4.14 29.78 36.91
N ALA A 101 5.26 30.20 36.31
CA ALA A 101 5.29 31.20 35.24
C ALA A 101 6.11 30.69 34.06
N THR A 102 5.50 30.83 32.90
CA THR A 102 5.95 30.44 31.56
C THR A 102 7.03 31.37 31.01
N VAL A 103 7.79 30.87 30.01
CA VAL A 103 8.50 31.58 28.91
C VAL A 103 10.02 31.84 29.02
N TYR A 104 10.73 31.11 28.14
CA TYR A 104 11.94 31.40 27.33
C TYR A 104 13.36 31.46 27.96
N GLY A 105 14.26 30.64 27.39
CA GLY A 105 15.72 30.80 27.44
C GLY A 105 16.49 29.47 27.38
N GLY A 106 17.41 29.29 26.42
CA GLY A 106 18.26 28.10 26.18
C GLY A 106 19.11 27.68 27.41
N ASP A 107 19.71 26.49 27.48
CA ASP A 107 20.45 25.76 26.44
C ASP A 107 20.42 24.24 26.68
N ALA A 108 20.38 23.51 25.57
CA ALA A 108 20.48 22.06 25.50
C ALA A 108 21.94 21.60 25.43
N ARG A 109 22.29 20.51 26.12
CA ARG A 109 23.36 19.58 25.71
C ARG A 109 23.15 18.18 26.30
N ALA A 110 22.12 17.51 25.78
CA ALA A 110 22.16 16.07 25.60
C ALA A 110 22.78 15.81 24.22
N SER A 111 23.75 14.89 24.12
CA SER A 111 24.36 14.49 22.85
C SER A 111 23.34 13.76 21.98
N ARG A 112 22.59 14.52 21.19
CA ARG A 112 21.92 14.04 19.98
C ARG A 112 23.00 13.78 18.92
N PRO A 113 22.89 12.74 18.07
CA PRO A 113 23.77 12.64 16.92
C PRO A 113 23.62 13.92 16.09
N GLY A 114 24.76 14.53 15.75
CA GLY A 114 24.86 15.87 15.20
C GLY A 114 24.41 15.97 13.74
N TYR A 115 23.16 15.63 13.45
CA TYR A 115 22.57 15.77 12.11
C TYR A 115 22.25 17.23 11.72
N GLY A 116 22.46 18.18 12.63
CA GLY A 116 22.45 19.62 12.33
C GLY A 116 23.74 20.14 11.67
N SER A 117 24.77 19.31 11.54
CA SER A 117 25.98 19.65 10.79
C SER A 117 25.75 19.55 9.27
N LYS A 118 26.53 20.27 8.46
CA LYS A 118 26.48 20.15 6.99
C LYS A 118 26.63 18.70 6.51
N ASN A 119 27.46 17.91 7.19
CA ASN A 119 27.65 16.49 6.90
C ASN A 119 26.42 15.65 7.28
N GLY A 120 25.79 15.94 8.41
CA GLY A 120 24.56 15.30 8.83
C GLY A 120 23.39 15.57 7.89
N VAL A 121 23.25 16.82 7.42
CA VAL A 121 22.26 17.19 6.39
C VAL A 121 22.54 16.44 5.08
N PHE A 122 23.81 16.36 4.66
CA PHE A 122 24.19 15.59 3.48
C PHE A 122 23.80 14.11 3.62
N LYS A 123 24.18 13.43 4.71
CA LYS A 123 23.83 12.03 4.97
C LYS A 123 22.32 11.80 4.93
N ARG A 124 21.54 12.74 5.49
CA ARG A 124 20.08 12.68 5.49
C ARG A 124 19.49 12.79 4.07
N ARG A 125 19.98 13.73 3.25
CA ARG A 125 19.54 13.86 1.85
C ARG A 125 19.97 12.68 0.99
N PHE A 126 21.16 12.15 1.25
CA PHE A 126 21.65 10.95 0.57
C PHE A 126 20.80 9.73 0.92
N ALA A 127 20.43 9.56 2.19
CA ALA A 127 19.50 8.51 2.63
C ALA A 127 18.12 8.67 1.99
N GLU A 128 17.56 9.89 1.95
CA GLU A 128 16.29 10.19 1.28
C GLU A 128 16.32 9.78 -0.21
N TRP A 129 17.42 10.06 -0.92
CA TRP A 129 17.61 9.60 -2.30
C TRP A 129 17.65 8.07 -2.41
N MET A 130 18.41 7.38 -1.54
CA MET A 130 18.47 5.92 -1.54
C MET A 130 17.10 5.28 -1.26
N TYR A 131 16.36 5.82 -0.28
CA TYR A 131 15.03 5.33 0.05
C TYR A 131 14.03 5.63 -1.06
N ALA A 132 14.05 6.81 -1.69
CA ALA A 132 13.13 7.14 -2.78
C ALA A 132 13.38 6.28 -4.05
N THR A 133 14.62 5.87 -4.28
CA THR A 133 15.01 5.06 -5.45
C THR A 133 15.05 3.56 -5.15
N GLY A 134 14.93 3.16 -3.88
CA GLY A 134 14.99 1.78 -3.44
C GLY A 134 16.35 1.12 -3.70
N GLN A 135 17.45 1.85 -3.53
CA GLN A 135 18.81 1.34 -3.75
C GLN A 135 19.24 0.39 -2.62
N PRO A 136 19.96 -0.72 -2.90
CA PRO A 136 20.49 -1.60 -1.88
C PRO A 136 21.45 -0.83 -0.98
N PHE A 137 21.39 -1.06 0.33
CA PHE A 137 22.21 -0.31 1.28
C PHE A 137 23.71 -0.61 1.14
N ASP A 138 24.09 -1.78 0.64
CA ASP A 138 25.50 -2.14 0.37
C ASP A 138 26.15 -1.22 -0.67
N THR A 139 25.35 -0.58 -1.54
CA THR A 139 25.85 0.35 -2.57
C THR A 139 26.56 1.57 -1.97
N VAL A 140 26.21 1.94 -0.73
CA VAL A 140 26.82 3.11 -0.06
C VAL A 140 28.28 2.88 0.32
N GLU A 141 28.70 1.62 0.41
CA GLU A 141 30.06 1.23 0.76
C GLU A 141 30.97 1.12 -0.47
N SER A 142 30.47 1.50 -1.66
CA SER A 142 31.27 1.51 -2.89
C SER A 142 32.35 2.59 -2.87
N ASP A 143 33.62 2.17 -2.97
CA ASP A 143 34.77 3.07 -3.09
C ASP A 143 34.69 3.98 -4.33
N LEU A 144 34.07 3.51 -5.42
CA LEU A 144 33.88 4.29 -6.64
C LEU A 144 32.96 5.49 -6.40
N LEU A 145 31.84 5.25 -5.69
CA LEU A 145 30.88 6.31 -5.35
C LEU A 145 31.51 7.36 -4.42
N LEU A 146 32.26 6.89 -3.41
CA LEU A 146 32.97 7.76 -2.49
C LEU A 146 34.03 8.60 -3.21
N THR A 147 34.80 7.98 -4.11
CA THR A 147 35.81 8.66 -4.92
C THR A 147 35.18 9.73 -5.81
N ALA A 148 34.06 9.42 -6.47
CA ALA A 148 33.33 10.37 -7.31
C ALA A 148 32.86 11.61 -6.51
N LEU A 149 32.31 11.42 -5.31
CA LEU A 149 31.87 12.52 -4.47
C LEU A 149 33.04 13.34 -3.89
N ARG A 150 34.19 12.69 -3.64
CA ARG A 150 35.41 13.36 -3.18
C ARG A 150 36.01 14.32 -4.20
N VAL A 151 35.73 14.14 -5.50
CA VAL A 151 36.11 15.11 -6.54
C VAL A 151 35.45 16.47 -6.28
N ILE A 152 34.19 16.47 -5.85
CA ILE A 152 33.46 17.70 -5.53
C ILE A 152 33.89 18.24 -4.17
N ARG A 153 34.04 17.34 -3.18
CA ARG A 153 34.37 17.74 -1.80
C ARG A 153 35.12 16.61 -1.06
N GLY A 154 36.41 16.85 -0.77
CA GLY A 154 37.32 15.84 -0.24
C GLY A 154 36.99 15.30 1.16
N ASP A 155 36.26 16.06 1.98
CA ASP A 155 35.83 15.66 3.33
C ASP A 155 34.42 15.04 3.38
N VAL A 156 33.83 14.68 2.23
CA VAL A 156 32.52 14.00 2.20
C VAL A 156 32.63 12.64 2.88
N ALA A 157 31.72 12.40 3.82
CA ALA A 157 31.51 11.10 4.45
C ALA A 157 30.11 10.60 4.11
N LEU A 158 30.05 9.48 3.40
CA LEU A 158 28.80 8.77 3.13
C LEU A 158 28.21 8.19 4.43
N PRO A 159 26.88 7.99 4.49
CA PRO A 159 26.29 7.26 5.60
C PRO A 159 26.73 5.80 5.55
N THR A 160 26.84 5.16 6.72
CA THR A 160 27.13 3.72 6.79
C THR A 160 25.84 2.92 6.57
N LYS A 161 25.95 1.64 6.16
CA LYS A 161 24.80 0.73 6.11
C LYS A 161 24.04 0.70 7.44
N HIS A 162 24.77 0.64 8.55
CA HIS A 162 24.16 0.68 9.89
C HIS A 162 23.40 1.99 10.16
N GLU A 163 23.89 3.14 9.74
CA GLU A 163 23.16 4.41 9.86
C GLU A 163 21.88 4.40 9.01
N LEU A 164 21.93 3.84 7.79
CA LEU A 164 20.79 3.72 6.86
C LEU A 164 19.72 2.74 7.37
N GLU A 165 20.08 1.68 8.07
CA GLU A 165 19.15 0.68 8.60
C GLU A 165 18.52 1.07 9.95
N ASN A 166 19.03 2.13 10.59
CA ASN A 166 18.65 2.51 11.94
C ASN A 166 18.34 4.02 12.01
N GLU A 167 19.29 4.84 12.47
CA GLU A 167 19.05 6.26 12.82
C GLU A 167 18.45 7.08 11.67
N LEU A 168 18.98 6.94 10.45
CA LEU A 168 18.51 7.70 9.29
C LEU A 168 17.10 7.25 8.88
N LEU A 169 16.83 5.95 8.94
CA LEU A 169 15.52 5.39 8.63
C LEU A 169 14.47 5.85 9.65
N ASP A 170 14.80 5.83 10.95
CA ASP A 170 13.89 6.28 12.01
C ASP A 170 13.58 7.78 11.88
N MET A 171 14.58 8.60 11.56
CA MET A 171 14.39 10.04 11.34
C MET A 171 13.53 10.33 10.10
N GLU A 172 13.78 9.65 8.98
CA GLU A 172 12.98 9.84 7.76
C GLU A 172 11.57 9.29 7.90
N PHE A 173 11.41 8.15 8.58
CA PHE A 173 10.09 7.61 8.90
C PHE A 173 9.27 8.57 9.76
N ALA A 174 9.83 9.07 10.86
CA ALA A 174 9.15 10.05 11.71
C ALA A 174 8.82 11.34 10.93
N ALA A 175 9.73 11.82 10.07
CA ALA A 175 9.48 12.97 9.21
C ALA A 175 8.35 12.71 8.21
N SER A 176 8.33 11.52 7.59
CA SER A 176 7.28 11.10 6.67
C SER A 176 5.92 10.99 7.36
N GLN A 177 5.84 10.40 8.55
CA GLN A 177 4.60 10.30 9.32
C GLN A 177 4.03 11.67 9.68
N MET A 178 4.88 12.61 10.09
CA MET A 178 4.45 13.99 10.36
C MET A 178 3.92 14.68 9.10
N LYS A 179 4.57 14.48 7.95
CA LYS A 179 4.12 15.02 6.65
C LYS A 179 2.75 14.45 6.29
N VAL A 180 2.57 13.13 6.35
CA VAL A 180 1.30 12.45 6.06
C VAL A 180 0.20 12.92 7.01
N THR A 181 0.47 12.94 8.33
CA THR A 181 -0.50 13.41 9.33
C THR A 181 -0.92 14.86 9.09
N LYS A 182 0.02 15.72 8.69
CA LYS A 182 -0.28 17.12 8.35
C LYS A 182 -1.09 17.23 7.06
N ALA A 183 -0.78 16.41 6.05
CA ALA A 183 -1.46 16.42 4.76
C ALA A 183 -2.92 15.97 4.89
N LEU A 184 -3.20 14.95 5.71
CA LEU A 184 -4.54 14.40 5.93
C LEU A 184 -5.37 15.18 6.97
N GLY A 185 -4.71 15.99 7.81
CA GLY A 185 -5.35 16.62 8.97
C GLY A 185 -6.48 17.58 8.59
N GLY A 186 -7.68 17.35 9.13
CA GLY A 186 -8.85 18.20 8.95
C GLY A 186 -9.51 18.12 7.56
N LYS A 187 -9.05 17.21 6.69
CA LYS A 187 -9.55 17.07 5.32
C LYS A 187 -10.37 15.78 5.14
N PRO A 188 -11.37 15.78 4.24
CA PRO A 188 -12.09 14.58 3.86
C PRO A 188 -11.15 13.63 3.12
N CYS A 189 -11.04 12.40 3.63
CA CYS A 189 -10.18 11.35 3.16
C CYS A 189 -11.02 10.09 2.89
N CYS A 190 -10.50 9.23 2.02
CA CYS A 190 -10.99 7.87 1.85
C CYS A 190 -9.87 6.89 2.23
N LEU A 191 -10.18 5.88 3.01
CA LEU A 191 -9.25 4.78 3.27
C LEU A 191 -9.22 3.90 2.02
N THR A 192 -8.04 3.56 1.52
CA THR A 192 -7.88 2.60 0.43
C THR A 192 -7.20 1.35 0.97
N VAL A 193 -7.68 0.20 0.51
CA VAL A 193 -7.11 -1.10 0.86
C VAL A 193 -6.68 -1.81 -0.41
N GLU A 194 -5.47 -2.33 -0.40
CA GLU A 194 -4.92 -3.15 -1.47
C GLU A 194 -4.42 -4.47 -0.88
N SER A 195 -4.79 -5.60 -1.48
CA SER A 195 -4.27 -6.91 -1.12
C SER A 195 -3.33 -7.41 -2.21
N TRP A 196 -2.17 -7.90 -1.82
CA TRP A 196 -1.17 -8.48 -2.72
C TRP A 196 -0.48 -9.66 -2.05
N VAL A 197 0.25 -10.46 -2.83
CA VAL A 197 0.93 -11.66 -2.34
C VAL A 197 2.44 -11.43 -2.38
N ASP A 198 3.11 -11.68 -1.26
CA ASP A 198 4.57 -11.55 -1.17
C ASP A 198 5.30 -12.76 -1.77
N ALA A 199 6.64 -12.65 -1.88
CA ALA A 199 7.49 -13.75 -2.36
C ALA A 199 7.37 -15.05 -1.52
N GLY A 200 6.97 -14.93 -0.25
CA GLY A 200 6.69 -16.05 0.65
C GLY A 200 5.29 -16.63 0.50
N ARG A 201 4.49 -16.15 -0.48
CA ARG A 201 3.08 -16.51 -0.71
C ARG A 201 2.14 -16.12 0.43
N ASN A 202 2.52 -15.15 1.27
CA ASN A 202 1.64 -14.58 2.27
C ASN A 202 0.83 -13.45 1.66
N VAL A 203 -0.42 -13.32 2.08
CA VAL A 203 -1.25 -12.18 1.71
C VAL A 203 -0.88 -10.99 2.58
N VAL A 204 -0.53 -9.88 1.92
CA VAL A 204 -0.22 -8.61 2.56
C VAL A 204 -1.31 -7.61 2.20
N THR A 205 -1.88 -7.01 3.22
CA THR A 205 -2.89 -5.94 3.11
C THR A 205 -2.21 -4.61 3.34
N SER A 206 -2.27 -3.72 2.36
CA SER A 206 -1.73 -2.36 2.42
C SER A 206 -2.87 -1.36 2.58
N TYR A 207 -2.72 -0.47 3.56
CA TYR A 207 -3.64 0.60 3.87
C TYR A 207 -3.08 1.93 3.38
N GLY A 208 -3.86 2.63 2.56
CA GLY A 208 -3.58 3.97 2.09
C GLY A 208 -4.69 4.95 2.47
N ALA A 209 -4.43 6.24 2.35
CA ALA A 209 -5.43 7.29 2.42
C ALA A 209 -5.39 8.14 1.16
N ARG A 210 -6.55 8.37 0.54
CA ARG A 210 -6.71 9.32 -0.55
C ARG A 210 -7.35 10.61 -0.05
N CYS A 211 -6.73 11.74 -0.36
CA CYS A 211 -7.15 13.07 0.07
C CYS A 211 -6.80 14.08 -1.02
N GLU A 212 -7.76 14.90 -1.49
CA GLU A 212 -7.54 15.96 -2.49
C GLU A 212 -6.69 15.50 -3.70
N ASN A 213 -7.02 14.34 -4.26
CA ASN A 213 -6.33 13.69 -5.39
C ASN A 213 -4.91 13.18 -5.14
N ALA A 214 -4.37 13.30 -3.92
CA ALA A 214 -3.13 12.64 -3.52
C ALA A 214 -3.43 11.36 -2.74
N SER A 215 -2.62 10.32 -2.95
CA SER A 215 -2.65 9.11 -2.12
C SER A 215 -1.43 9.06 -1.20
N TYR A 216 -1.63 8.57 0.02
CA TYR A 216 -0.60 8.44 1.04
C TYR A 216 -0.61 7.02 1.57
N PHE A 217 0.57 6.41 1.67
CA PHE A 217 0.71 5.10 2.30
C PHE A 217 0.69 5.26 3.82
N LEU A 218 -0.12 4.44 4.50
CA LEU A 218 -0.24 4.48 5.96
C LEU A 218 0.54 3.34 6.60
N GLU A 219 0.16 2.09 6.29
CA GLU A 219 0.83 0.90 6.79
C GLU A 219 0.44 -0.34 5.99
N SER A 220 1.24 -1.40 6.11
CA SER A 220 0.93 -2.73 5.60
C SER A 220 0.92 -3.74 6.74
N MET A 221 0.10 -4.78 6.60
CA MET A 221 -0.01 -5.89 7.53
C MET A 221 0.04 -7.21 6.75
N THR A 222 0.92 -8.11 7.17
CA THR A 222 1.00 -9.47 6.62
C THR A 222 0.06 -10.37 7.41
N ILE A 223 -0.86 -11.04 6.72
CA ILE A 223 -1.75 -12.02 7.32
C ILE A 223 -1.31 -13.39 6.82
N SER A 224 -0.64 -14.15 7.69
CA SER A 224 -0.30 -15.54 7.41
C SER A 224 -1.58 -16.37 7.37
N SER A 225 -1.79 -17.14 6.29
CA SER A 225 -2.87 -18.14 6.11
C SER A 225 -4.27 -17.65 5.67
N GLN A 226 -4.40 -16.52 4.99
CA GLN A 226 -5.65 -16.14 4.33
C GLN A 226 -5.54 -16.20 2.80
N GLU A 227 -6.64 -16.56 2.13
CA GLU A 227 -6.78 -16.40 0.68
C GLU A 227 -6.83 -14.90 0.33
N PRO A 228 -6.29 -14.48 -0.84
CA PRO A 228 -6.43 -13.10 -1.31
C PRO A 228 -7.91 -12.69 -1.36
N GLY A 229 -8.26 -11.55 -0.76
CA GLY A 229 -9.65 -11.07 -0.70
C GLY A 229 -10.47 -11.60 0.48
N ALA A 230 -9.83 -12.22 1.48
CA ALA A 230 -10.46 -12.57 2.74
C ALA A 230 -11.04 -11.35 3.48
N GLU A 231 -12.01 -11.62 4.37
CA GLU A 231 -12.62 -10.58 5.19
C GLU A 231 -11.61 -9.92 6.12
N LEU A 232 -11.59 -8.59 6.14
CA LEU A 232 -10.75 -7.79 7.02
C LEU A 232 -11.32 -7.81 8.44
N SER A 233 -10.43 -7.99 9.42
CA SER A 233 -10.80 -7.82 10.81
C SER A 233 -11.18 -6.37 11.09
N ALA A 234 -12.29 -6.17 11.78
CA ALA A 234 -12.69 -4.85 12.26
C ALA A 234 -11.62 -4.22 13.17
N ASP A 235 -10.89 -5.03 13.94
CA ASP A 235 -9.82 -4.54 14.81
C ASP A 235 -8.66 -3.93 14.01
N ASP A 236 -8.31 -4.52 12.86
CA ASP A 236 -7.20 -4.05 12.03
C ASP A 236 -7.55 -2.70 11.38
N VAL A 237 -8.74 -2.60 10.78
CA VAL A 237 -9.21 -1.36 10.16
C VAL A 237 -9.37 -0.25 11.20
N GLU A 238 -9.93 -0.57 12.36
CA GLU A 238 -10.04 0.39 13.47
C GLU A 238 -8.67 0.85 13.99
N SER A 239 -7.69 -0.06 14.08
CA SER A 239 -6.33 0.27 14.50
C SER A 239 -5.68 1.31 13.58
N VAL A 240 -5.84 1.13 12.26
CA VAL A 240 -5.36 2.08 11.24
C VAL A 240 -6.06 3.43 11.43
N LEU A 241 -7.39 3.45 11.47
CA LEU A 241 -8.18 4.68 11.62
C LEU A 241 -7.86 5.41 12.95
N ALA A 242 -7.62 4.66 14.03
CA ALA A 242 -7.28 5.20 15.34
C ALA A 242 -5.88 5.85 15.39
N LYS A 243 -4.95 5.52 14.49
CA LYS A 243 -3.67 6.23 14.35
C LYS A 243 -3.84 7.60 13.68
N HIS A 244 -4.92 7.78 12.90
CA HIS A 244 -5.17 8.97 12.09
C HIS A 244 -6.42 9.77 12.53
N LYS A 245 -6.65 9.92 13.85
CA LYS A 245 -7.84 10.60 14.43
C LYS A 245 -8.05 12.06 14.02
N LYS A 246 -7.00 12.72 13.51
CA LYS A 246 -7.09 14.11 13.02
C LYS A 246 -7.65 14.20 11.59
N SER A 247 -7.69 13.09 10.88
CA SER A 247 -8.20 12.98 9.52
C SER A 247 -9.69 12.63 9.56
N VAL A 248 -10.43 13.11 8.57
CA VAL A 248 -11.86 12.82 8.44
C VAL A 248 -12.02 11.77 7.36
N PHE A 249 -12.37 10.53 7.72
CA PHE A 249 -12.61 9.47 6.75
C PHE A 249 -14.09 9.39 6.38
N ASN A 250 -14.42 9.60 5.10
CA ASN A 250 -15.78 9.53 4.57
C ASN A 250 -16.16 8.13 4.08
N GLY A 251 -15.17 7.32 3.72
CA GLY A 251 -15.40 5.96 3.26
C GLY A 251 -14.15 5.10 3.18
N VAL A 252 -14.38 3.84 2.78
CA VAL A 252 -13.36 2.81 2.59
C VAL A 252 -13.55 2.16 1.22
N VAL A 253 -12.47 2.09 0.43
CA VAL A 253 -12.41 1.33 -0.82
C VAL A 253 -11.56 0.09 -0.61
N THR A 254 -12.15 -1.07 -0.88
CA THR A 254 -11.49 -2.37 -0.82
C THR A 254 -11.44 -3.02 -2.21
N PRO A 255 -10.62 -4.06 -2.45
CA PRO A 255 -10.65 -4.83 -3.70
C PRO A 255 -12.07 -5.26 -4.09
N THR A 256 -12.81 -5.83 -3.14
CA THR A 256 -14.24 -6.15 -3.27
C THR A 256 -14.99 -5.73 -2.01
N THR A 257 -16.30 -5.51 -2.12
CA THR A 257 -17.13 -5.14 -0.96
C THR A 257 -17.23 -6.25 0.08
N SER A 258 -17.07 -7.52 -0.33
CA SER A 258 -17.10 -8.69 0.56
C SER A 258 -15.99 -8.70 1.61
N MET A 259 -14.90 -7.95 1.38
CA MET A 259 -13.82 -7.82 2.36
C MET A 259 -14.22 -7.08 3.63
N LEU A 260 -15.34 -6.35 3.62
CA LEU A 260 -15.89 -5.70 4.80
C LEU A 260 -17.31 -6.21 5.02
N SER A 261 -17.48 -7.11 6.00
CA SER A 261 -18.82 -7.56 6.38
C SER A 261 -19.66 -6.42 6.93
N LYS A 262 -20.99 -6.64 6.96
CA LYS A 262 -21.94 -5.71 7.57
C LYS A 262 -21.56 -5.36 9.02
N PHE A 263 -21.15 -6.37 9.81
CA PHE A 263 -20.71 -6.18 11.19
C PHE A 263 -19.50 -5.23 11.28
N THR A 264 -18.48 -5.46 10.45
CA THR A 264 -17.28 -4.62 10.41
C THR A 264 -17.62 -3.17 10.04
N ARG A 265 -18.48 -2.96 9.04
CA ARG A 265 -18.94 -1.62 8.63
C ARG A 265 -19.68 -0.89 9.75
N GLU A 266 -20.65 -1.54 10.37
CA GLU A 266 -21.43 -0.97 11.49
C GLU A 266 -20.53 -0.60 12.67
N ARG A 267 -19.54 -1.45 12.96
CA ARG A 267 -18.57 -1.23 14.05
C ARG A 267 -17.67 -0.02 13.77
N ILE A 268 -17.16 0.11 12.54
CA ILE A 268 -16.39 1.27 12.10
C ILE A 268 -17.25 2.53 12.18
N GLN A 269 -18.46 2.52 11.62
CA GLN A 269 -19.36 3.67 11.60
C GLN A 269 -19.73 4.14 13.01
N LYS A 270 -19.87 3.22 13.97
CA LYS A 270 -20.11 3.57 15.39
C LYS A 270 -18.97 4.39 16.01
N LYS A 271 -17.71 4.10 15.66
CA LYS A 271 -16.52 4.82 16.16
C LYS A 271 -16.15 6.02 15.29
N HIS A 272 -16.47 5.96 14.01
CA HIS A 272 -16.17 6.97 12.99
C HIS A 272 -17.46 7.29 12.20
N PRO A 273 -18.39 8.11 12.76
CA PRO A 273 -19.70 8.35 12.14
C PRO A 273 -19.69 8.96 10.75
N GLN A 274 -18.59 9.63 10.37
CA GLN A 274 -18.42 10.21 9.04
C GLN A 274 -18.05 9.16 7.98
N CYS A 275 -17.53 8.00 8.40
CA CYS A 275 -17.16 6.90 7.51
C CYS A 275 -18.41 6.09 7.17
N VAL A 276 -19.13 6.52 6.14
CA VAL A 276 -20.43 5.93 5.75
C VAL A 276 -20.38 5.19 4.42
N PHE A 277 -19.40 5.49 3.58
CA PHE A 277 -19.31 4.92 2.24
C PHE A 277 -18.38 3.70 2.21
N TYR A 278 -18.85 2.61 1.64
CA TYR A 278 -18.09 1.38 1.47
C TYR A 278 -18.35 0.83 0.08
N HIS A 279 -17.31 0.70 -0.73
CA HIS A 279 -17.41 0.18 -2.10
C HIS A 279 -16.14 -0.55 -2.53
N GLY A 280 -16.25 -1.33 -3.60
CA GLY A 280 -15.13 -2.06 -4.17
C GLY A 280 -14.35 -1.24 -5.20
N CYS A 281 -13.14 -1.69 -5.49
CA CYS A 281 -12.23 -1.07 -6.45
C CYS A 281 -12.62 -1.47 -7.88
N VAL A 282 -13.03 -0.49 -8.69
CA VAL A 282 -13.48 -0.73 -10.07
C VAL A 282 -12.34 -1.23 -10.95
N CYS A 283 -11.14 -0.65 -10.84
CA CYS A 283 -9.97 -1.14 -11.58
C CYS A 283 -9.63 -2.60 -11.26
N HIS A 284 -9.72 -3.00 -9.98
CA HIS A 284 -9.49 -4.38 -9.59
C HIS A 284 -10.56 -5.32 -10.19
N ALA A 285 -11.83 -4.92 -10.14
CA ALA A 285 -12.90 -5.70 -10.74
C ALA A 285 -12.77 -5.84 -12.26
N LEU A 286 -12.39 -4.78 -12.98
CA LEU A 286 -12.16 -4.84 -14.43
C LEU A 286 -10.96 -5.72 -14.78
N GLN A 287 -9.88 -5.68 -13.99
CA GLN A 287 -8.73 -6.59 -14.14
C GLN A 287 -9.12 -8.06 -13.94
N LEU A 288 -9.89 -8.36 -12.90
CA LEU A 288 -10.42 -9.70 -12.68
C LEU A 288 -11.39 -10.12 -13.79
N LEU A 289 -12.25 -9.20 -14.24
CA LEU A 289 -13.20 -9.45 -15.32
C LEU A 289 -12.51 -9.84 -16.62
N THR A 290 -11.37 -9.24 -16.96
CA THR A 290 -10.53 -9.66 -18.09
C THR A 290 -10.09 -11.13 -17.95
N SER A 291 -9.70 -11.56 -16.74
CA SER A 291 -9.34 -12.95 -16.46
C SER A 291 -10.55 -13.89 -16.51
N ASP A 292 -11.70 -13.46 -15.98
CA ASP A 292 -12.93 -14.26 -15.97
C ASP A 292 -13.44 -14.48 -17.39
N VAL A 293 -13.49 -13.42 -18.21
CA VAL A 293 -13.90 -13.53 -19.62
C VAL A 293 -12.93 -14.40 -20.41
N SER A 294 -11.63 -14.29 -20.14
CA SER A 294 -10.62 -15.14 -20.79
C SER A 294 -10.80 -16.62 -20.44
N SER A 295 -11.15 -16.94 -19.20
CA SER A 295 -11.28 -18.32 -18.72
C SER A 295 -12.66 -18.94 -18.96
N VAL A 296 -13.73 -18.14 -18.98
CA VAL A 296 -15.11 -18.64 -19.18
C VAL A 296 -15.38 -19.07 -20.63
N LEU A 297 -14.58 -18.56 -21.58
CA LEU A 297 -14.65 -18.87 -23.01
C LEU A 297 -13.54 -19.90 -23.36
N PRO A 298 -13.87 -21.19 -23.59
CA PRO A 298 -12.85 -22.24 -23.75
C PRO A 298 -11.86 -22.01 -24.90
N TRP A 299 -12.32 -21.40 -25.99
CA TRP A 299 -11.45 -21.10 -27.12
C TRP A 299 -10.50 -19.94 -26.80
N LEU A 300 -10.95 -18.94 -26.05
CA LEU A 300 -10.13 -17.80 -25.63
C LEU A 300 -9.10 -18.22 -24.60
N ASP A 301 -9.48 -19.08 -23.64
CA ASP A 301 -8.57 -19.66 -22.66
C ASP A 301 -7.43 -20.43 -23.35
N LYS A 302 -7.77 -21.21 -24.40
CA LYS A 302 -6.79 -21.92 -25.22
C LYS A 302 -5.83 -20.96 -25.93
N VAL A 303 -6.34 -19.90 -26.56
CA VAL A 303 -5.50 -18.88 -27.23
C VAL A 303 -4.57 -18.20 -26.21
N HIS A 304 -5.11 -17.81 -25.06
CA HIS A 304 -4.34 -17.20 -23.97
C HIS A 304 -3.23 -18.13 -23.45
N ALA A 305 -3.51 -19.43 -23.29
CA ALA A 305 -2.52 -20.42 -22.91
C ALA A 305 -1.40 -20.57 -23.96
N SER A 306 -1.75 -20.62 -25.25
CA SER A 306 -0.78 -20.67 -26.35
C SER A 306 0.10 -19.42 -26.42
N VAL A 307 -0.48 -18.23 -26.23
CA VAL A 307 0.26 -16.96 -26.19
C VAL A 307 1.17 -16.89 -24.96
N THR A 308 0.73 -17.41 -23.81
CA THR A 308 1.56 -17.52 -22.61
C THR A 308 2.75 -18.47 -22.84
N GLU A 309 2.55 -19.58 -23.55
CA GLU A 309 3.62 -20.51 -23.89
C GLU A 309 4.64 -19.87 -24.86
N LEU A 310 4.17 -19.16 -25.88
CA LEU A 310 4.99 -18.35 -26.79
C LEU A 310 5.80 -17.32 -26.01
N THR A 311 5.14 -16.56 -25.14
CA THR A 311 5.78 -15.54 -24.30
C THR A 311 6.92 -16.12 -23.47
N LYS A 312 6.71 -17.29 -22.85
CA LYS A 312 7.76 -17.99 -22.10
C LYS A 312 8.92 -18.46 -22.97
N VAL A 313 8.68 -18.83 -24.23
CA VAL A 313 9.75 -19.23 -25.17
C VAL A 313 10.61 -18.03 -25.56
N PHE A 314 9.98 -16.90 -25.87
CA PHE A 314 10.69 -15.70 -26.29
C PHE A 314 11.44 -15.04 -25.12
N HIS A 315 10.82 -14.87 -23.94
CA HIS A 315 11.51 -14.36 -22.75
C HIS A 315 12.66 -15.26 -22.29
N GLY A 316 12.55 -16.57 -22.49
CA GLY A 316 13.64 -17.51 -22.17
C GLY A 316 14.80 -17.53 -23.17
N ASN A 317 14.70 -16.85 -24.32
CA ASN A 317 15.68 -16.96 -25.39
C ASN A 317 16.02 -15.60 -26.03
N HIS A 318 17.12 -15.01 -25.56
CA HIS A 318 17.63 -13.73 -26.08
C HIS A 318 17.88 -13.71 -27.60
N LYS A 319 18.18 -14.85 -28.23
CA LYS A 319 18.33 -14.91 -29.69
C LYS A 319 16.98 -14.68 -30.37
N LEU A 320 15.90 -15.26 -29.86
CA LEU A 320 14.56 -15.05 -30.39
C LEU A 320 14.08 -13.61 -30.16
N GLN A 321 14.39 -13.04 -28.99
CA GLN A 321 14.13 -11.62 -28.72
C GLN A 321 14.79 -10.71 -29.77
N SER A 322 16.06 -10.96 -30.10
CA SER A 322 16.78 -10.11 -31.07
C SER A 322 16.26 -10.21 -32.51
N LEU A 323 15.51 -11.27 -32.83
CA LEU A 323 14.95 -11.48 -34.17
C LEU A 323 13.62 -10.74 -34.37
N VAL A 324 12.99 -10.27 -33.29
CA VAL A 324 11.78 -9.47 -33.35
C VAL A 324 12.18 -7.98 -33.34
N PRO A 325 11.85 -7.20 -34.38
CA PRO A 325 12.13 -5.77 -34.42
C PRO A 325 11.45 -5.07 -33.23
N SER A 326 12.21 -4.26 -32.48
CA SER A 326 11.60 -3.42 -31.45
C SER A 326 10.75 -2.34 -32.11
N THR A 327 9.43 -2.43 -31.95
CA THR A 327 8.46 -1.44 -32.45
C THR A 327 8.21 -0.29 -31.46
N GLN A 328 8.76 -0.35 -30.24
CA GLN A 328 8.47 0.60 -29.17
C GLN A 328 9.52 1.71 -29.03
N SER A 329 9.05 2.91 -28.66
CA SER A 329 9.86 4.08 -28.31
C SER A 329 10.61 3.95 -26.97
N SER A 330 10.36 2.88 -26.21
CA SER A 330 11.05 2.57 -24.94
C SER A 330 11.90 1.30 -25.09
N PRO A 331 13.24 1.37 -24.93
CA PRO A 331 14.18 0.27 -25.19
C PRO A 331 14.14 -0.88 -24.18
N SER A 332 13.13 -0.96 -23.31
CA SER A 332 13.11 -1.84 -22.14
C SER A 332 11.92 -2.81 -22.06
N THR A 333 11.04 -2.85 -23.07
CA THR A 333 9.91 -3.79 -23.11
C THR A 333 10.31 -5.03 -23.89
N GLU A 334 10.39 -6.19 -23.22
CA GLU A 334 10.64 -7.47 -23.86
C GLU A 334 9.42 -7.93 -24.67
N PHE A 335 9.64 -8.68 -25.75
CA PHE A 335 8.57 -9.20 -26.59
C PHE A 335 8.20 -10.64 -26.20
N PRO A 336 6.91 -11.02 -26.20
CA PRO A 336 5.73 -10.15 -26.23
C PRO A 336 5.55 -9.37 -24.94
N ASP A 337 4.87 -8.22 -25.00
CA ASP A 337 4.54 -7.43 -23.82
C ASP A 337 3.68 -8.25 -22.84
N SER A 338 4.26 -8.64 -21.70
CA SER A 338 3.58 -9.44 -20.67
C SER A 338 2.91 -8.61 -19.57
N SER A 339 2.70 -7.31 -19.79
CA SER A 339 2.08 -6.42 -18.79
C SER A 339 0.61 -6.72 -18.55
N SER A 340 -0.13 -7.18 -19.58
CA SER A 340 -1.52 -7.62 -19.49
C SER A 340 -1.84 -8.66 -20.58
N VAL A 341 -2.93 -9.41 -20.40
CA VAL A 341 -3.43 -10.36 -21.41
C VAL A 341 -3.69 -9.67 -22.76
N TYR A 342 -4.30 -8.48 -22.71
CA TYR A 342 -4.57 -7.68 -23.90
C TYR A 342 -3.27 -7.25 -24.59
N ALA A 343 -2.31 -6.71 -23.84
CA ALA A 343 -1.02 -6.26 -24.39
C ALA A 343 -0.22 -7.41 -25.01
N SER A 344 -0.25 -8.61 -24.40
CA SER A 344 0.40 -9.80 -24.97
C SER A 344 -0.23 -10.21 -26.30
N LEU A 345 -1.56 -10.24 -26.39
CA LEU A 345 -2.28 -10.58 -27.62
C LEU A 345 -2.03 -9.55 -28.73
N GLU A 346 -2.06 -8.26 -28.40
CA GLU A 346 -1.81 -7.16 -29.33
C GLU A 346 -0.36 -7.16 -29.83
N SER A 347 0.59 -7.41 -28.94
CA SER A 347 2.02 -7.55 -29.27
C SER A 347 2.26 -8.69 -30.24
N VAL A 348 1.68 -9.88 -29.97
CA VAL A 348 1.80 -11.05 -30.86
C VAL A 348 1.17 -10.78 -32.22
N LEU A 349 -0.04 -10.20 -32.27
CA LEU A 349 -0.70 -9.88 -33.54
C LEU A 349 0.08 -8.85 -34.35
N SER A 350 0.66 -7.84 -33.70
CA SER A 350 1.43 -6.77 -34.37
C SER A 350 2.71 -7.27 -35.03
N HIS A 351 3.23 -8.42 -34.60
CA HIS A 351 4.46 -9.04 -35.13
C HIS A 351 4.19 -10.38 -35.84
N GLU A 352 2.97 -10.59 -36.35
CA GLU A 352 2.54 -11.83 -37.01
C GLU A 352 3.52 -12.29 -38.10
N LYS A 353 3.96 -11.38 -38.97
CA LYS A 353 4.81 -11.71 -40.13
C LYS A 353 6.21 -12.15 -39.69
N GLU A 354 6.77 -11.44 -38.72
CA GLU A 354 8.06 -11.73 -38.13
C GLU A 354 8.01 -13.07 -37.40
N LEU A 355 6.98 -13.29 -36.58
CA LEU A 355 6.73 -14.55 -35.89
C LEU A 355 6.65 -15.72 -36.88
N TYR A 356 5.86 -15.59 -37.94
CA TYR A 356 5.75 -16.60 -38.98
C TYR A 356 7.11 -16.95 -39.58
N SER A 357 7.92 -15.93 -39.90
CA SER A 357 9.26 -16.14 -40.46
C SER A 357 10.22 -16.86 -39.49
N ILE A 358 10.11 -16.58 -38.19
CA ILE A 358 10.97 -17.17 -37.16
C ILE A 358 10.58 -18.63 -36.93
N VAL A 359 9.29 -18.91 -36.71
CA VAL A 359 8.82 -20.26 -36.37
C VAL A 359 8.84 -21.22 -37.56
N ALA A 360 8.77 -20.71 -38.80
CA ALA A 360 8.83 -21.54 -40.00
C ALA A 360 10.24 -22.11 -40.27
N ARG A 361 11.26 -21.63 -39.57
CA ARG A 361 12.62 -22.17 -39.72
C ARG A 361 12.72 -23.59 -39.17
N ARG A 362 13.46 -24.44 -39.86
CA ARG A 362 13.65 -25.85 -39.46
C ARG A 362 14.36 -26.02 -38.12
N ASP A 363 15.25 -25.09 -37.78
CA ASP A 363 16.01 -25.08 -36.54
C ASP A 363 15.20 -24.55 -35.35
N PHE A 364 13.99 -24.01 -35.56
CA PHE A 364 13.17 -23.46 -34.47
C PHE A 364 12.76 -24.52 -33.44
N VAL A 365 12.48 -25.75 -33.87
CA VAL A 365 12.11 -26.87 -32.99
C VAL A 365 13.33 -27.69 -32.54
N GLU A 366 14.54 -27.29 -32.91
CA GLU A 366 15.75 -27.98 -32.50
C GLU A 366 16.07 -27.62 -31.04
N ALA A 367 15.93 -28.60 -30.14
CA ALA A 367 16.19 -28.41 -28.72
C ALA A 367 16.96 -29.60 -28.13
N SER A 368 17.69 -29.31 -27.04
CA SER A 368 18.52 -30.29 -26.33
C SER A 368 17.69 -31.34 -25.59
N THR A 369 16.43 -31.05 -25.28
CA THR A 369 15.54 -31.94 -24.52
C THR A 369 14.22 -32.20 -25.25
N PRO A 370 13.64 -33.41 -25.14
CA PRO A 370 12.35 -33.73 -25.76
C PRO A 370 11.20 -32.82 -25.27
N ALA A 371 11.22 -32.41 -24.00
CA ALA A 371 10.18 -31.57 -23.42
C ALA A 371 10.21 -30.14 -23.99
N GLU A 372 11.40 -29.56 -24.17
CA GLU A 372 11.56 -28.26 -24.83
C GLU A 372 11.20 -28.34 -26.31
N GLN A 373 11.58 -29.42 -26.99
CA GLN A 373 11.20 -29.65 -28.39
C GLN A 373 9.67 -29.70 -28.56
N GLU A 374 8.97 -30.40 -27.67
CA GLU A 374 7.50 -30.46 -27.69
C GLU A 374 6.87 -29.08 -27.45
N LYS A 375 7.43 -28.29 -26.53
CA LYS A 375 7.01 -26.91 -26.26
C LYS A 375 7.17 -26.01 -27.50
N LEU A 376 8.33 -26.07 -28.15
CA LEU A 376 8.60 -25.31 -29.37
C LEU A 376 7.69 -25.74 -30.52
N LYS A 377 7.42 -27.05 -30.62
CA LYS A 377 6.48 -27.58 -31.61
C LYS A 377 5.05 -27.05 -31.40
N ARG A 378 4.56 -27.00 -30.16
CA ARG A 378 3.25 -26.40 -29.86
C ARG A 378 3.17 -24.92 -30.25
N VAL A 379 4.23 -24.15 -29.99
CA VAL A 379 4.31 -22.75 -30.42
C VAL A 379 4.34 -22.63 -31.95
N GLN A 380 5.09 -23.49 -32.63
CA GLN A 380 5.13 -23.55 -34.09
C GLN A 380 3.76 -23.90 -34.67
N ASP A 381 3.10 -24.94 -34.17
CA ASP A 381 1.78 -25.38 -34.61
C ASP A 381 0.71 -24.29 -34.37
N PHE A 382 0.82 -23.52 -33.29
CA PHE A 382 -0.07 -22.40 -33.00
C PHE A 382 0.10 -21.24 -33.99
N VAL A 383 1.34 -20.78 -34.22
CA VAL A 383 1.62 -19.62 -35.09
C VAL A 383 1.42 -19.96 -36.58
N LEU A 384 1.72 -21.19 -36.99
CA LEU A 384 1.47 -21.66 -38.37
C LEU A 384 0.03 -22.13 -38.59
N GLY A 385 -0.82 -22.11 -37.55
CA GLY A 385 -2.21 -22.53 -37.62
C GLY A 385 -3.05 -21.60 -38.51
N GLU A 386 -3.98 -22.16 -39.27
CA GLU A 386 -4.84 -21.40 -40.20
C GLU A 386 -5.72 -20.36 -39.48
N SER A 387 -6.08 -20.60 -38.22
CA SER A 387 -6.92 -19.70 -37.42
C SER A 387 -6.13 -18.68 -36.60
N PHE A 388 -4.80 -18.71 -36.59
CA PHE A 388 -3.95 -17.92 -35.69
C PHE A 388 -4.35 -16.43 -35.63
N VAL A 389 -4.38 -15.76 -36.78
CA VAL A 389 -4.68 -14.33 -36.89
C VAL A 389 -6.12 -14.02 -36.51
N GLN A 390 -7.06 -14.86 -36.94
CA GLN A 390 -8.48 -14.68 -36.67
C GLN A 390 -8.80 -14.86 -35.19
N ASP A 391 -8.19 -15.87 -34.55
CA ASP A 391 -8.34 -16.15 -33.13
C ASP A 391 -7.79 -14.99 -32.27
N LEU A 392 -6.62 -14.44 -32.62
CA LEU A 392 -6.07 -13.24 -31.97
C LEU A 392 -6.95 -12.01 -32.17
N THR A 393 -7.45 -11.79 -33.39
CA THR A 393 -8.32 -10.66 -33.73
C THR A 393 -9.64 -10.73 -32.95
N ASN A 394 -10.25 -11.92 -32.86
CA ASN A 394 -11.46 -12.16 -32.10
C ASN A 394 -11.23 -11.99 -30.59
N SER A 395 -10.10 -12.48 -30.09
CA SER A 395 -9.69 -12.32 -28.69
C SER A 395 -9.59 -10.84 -28.32
N LEU A 396 -8.89 -10.05 -29.14
CA LEU A 396 -8.78 -8.60 -28.94
C LEU A 396 -10.13 -7.89 -29.06
N ALA A 397 -11.00 -8.31 -29.99
CA ALA A 397 -12.33 -7.72 -30.13
C ALA A 397 -13.20 -7.91 -28.88
N ILE A 398 -13.10 -9.06 -28.21
CA ILE A 398 -13.81 -9.32 -26.95
C ILE A 398 -13.19 -8.54 -25.78
N LEU A 399 -11.87 -8.50 -25.68
CA LEU A 399 -11.19 -7.88 -24.54
C LEU A 399 -11.08 -6.35 -24.63
N ARG A 400 -11.17 -5.77 -25.83
CA ARG A 400 -11.01 -4.32 -26.06
C ARG A 400 -11.97 -3.45 -25.26
N PRO A 401 -13.28 -3.72 -25.16
CA PRO A 401 -14.18 -2.92 -24.32
C PRO A 401 -13.73 -2.87 -22.86
N LEU A 402 -13.24 -3.99 -22.29
CA LEU A 402 -12.73 -4.04 -20.92
C LEU A 402 -11.47 -3.21 -20.75
N GLU A 403 -10.53 -3.34 -21.68
CA GLU A 403 -9.26 -2.61 -21.64
C GLU A 403 -9.50 -1.09 -21.73
N GLN A 404 -10.40 -0.64 -22.63
CA GLN A 404 -10.77 0.77 -22.74
C GLN A 404 -11.39 1.32 -21.45
N HIS A 405 -12.27 0.54 -20.81
CA HIS A 405 -12.87 0.95 -19.53
C HIS A 405 -11.84 0.95 -18.40
N LEU A 406 -10.94 -0.04 -18.37
CA LEU A 406 -9.87 -0.12 -17.38
C LEU A 406 -8.93 1.09 -17.49
N GLN A 407 -8.52 1.46 -18.70
CA GLN A 407 -7.70 2.64 -18.96
C GLN A 407 -8.41 3.92 -18.49
N HIS A 408 -9.70 4.07 -18.80
CA HIS A 408 -10.50 5.21 -18.35
C HIS A 408 -10.58 5.34 -16.82
N PHE A 409 -10.81 4.25 -16.09
CA PHE A 409 -10.89 4.29 -14.62
C PHE A 409 -9.52 4.34 -13.93
N GLN A 410 -8.44 4.11 -14.66
CA GLN A 410 -7.08 4.31 -14.20
C GLN A 410 -6.65 5.78 -14.24
N GLU A 411 -7.40 6.65 -14.93
CA GLU A 411 -7.19 8.08 -14.92
C GLU A 411 -7.50 8.69 -13.53
N GLU A 412 -6.71 9.68 -13.11
CA GLU A 412 -6.77 10.20 -11.73
C GLU A 412 -8.05 10.97 -11.37
N ARG A 413 -8.91 11.28 -12.35
CA ARG A 413 -10.02 12.23 -12.23
C ARG A 413 -11.41 11.66 -12.52
N THR A 414 -11.52 10.35 -12.64
CA THR A 414 -12.80 9.71 -13.01
C THR A 414 -13.79 9.78 -11.84
N PRO A 415 -14.96 10.44 -12.01
CA PRO A 415 -15.94 10.56 -10.93
C PRO A 415 -16.66 9.23 -10.69
N ILE A 416 -16.99 8.96 -9.43
CA ILE A 416 -17.65 7.71 -9.01
C ILE A 416 -19.05 7.50 -9.58
N SER A 417 -19.70 8.58 -10.06
CA SER A 417 -20.97 8.52 -10.79
C SER A 417 -20.88 7.78 -12.11
N GLN A 418 -19.71 7.72 -12.76
CA GLN A 418 -19.53 7.06 -14.05
C GLN A 418 -19.51 5.52 -13.94
N VAL A 419 -19.40 4.95 -12.74
CA VAL A 419 -19.28 3.49 -12.58
C VAL A 419 -20.52 2.76 -13.11
N PHE A 420 -21.72 3.16 -12.70
CA PHE A 420 -22.96 2.52 -13.16
C PHE A 420 -23.13 2.55 -14.70
N PRO A 421 -23.07 3.72 -15.38
CA PRO A 421 -23.32 3.78 -16.82
C PRO A 421 -22.25 3.04 -17.61
N TYR A 422 -20.98 3.06 -17.19
CA TYR A 422 -19.92 2.32 -17.88
C TYR A 422 -20.13 0.79 -17.82
N PHE A 423 -20.60 0.25 -16.69
CA PHE A 423 -20.95 -1.16 -16.63
C PHE A 423 -22.16 -1.50 -17.50
N MET A 424 -23.14 -0.59 -17.64
CA MET A 424 -24.26 -0.77 -18.57
C MET A 424 -23.81 -0.70 -20.03
N ASP A 425 -22.92 0.23 -20.37
CA ASP A 425 -22.33 0.36 -21.69
C ASP A 425 -21.54 -0.89 -22.07
N LEU A 426 -20.83 -1.49 -21.11
CA LEU A 426 -20.13 -2.76 -21.31
C LEU A 426 -21.11 -3.91 -21.64
N LEU A 427 -22.22 -4.02 -20.90
CA LEU A 427 -23.27 -5.01 -21.19
C LEU A 427 -23.89 -4.79 -22.57
N ASN A 428 -24.14 -3.54 -22.95
CA ASN A 428 -24.66 -3.16 -24.26
C ASN A 428 -23.67 -3.50 -25.39
N ALA A 429 -22.38 -3.23 -25.17
CA ALA A 429 -21.33 -3.54 -26.13
C ALA A 429 -21.30 -5.04 -26.46
N TYR A 430 -21.29 -5.91 -25.44
CA TYR A 430 -21.31 -7.36 -25.66
C TYR A 430 -22.62 -7.88 -26.25
N SER A 431 -23.75 -7.32 -25.83
CA SER A 431 -25.06 -7.67 -26.39
C SER A 431 -25.13 -7.40 -27.89
N SER A 432 -24.49 -6.32 -28.34
CA SER A 432 -24.46 -5.86 -29.72
C SER A 432 -23.47 -6.61 -30.62
N MET A 433 -22.56 -7.45 -30.07
CA MET A 433 -21.58 -8.19 -30.88
C MET A 433 -22.23 -9.34 -31.65
N GLU A 434 -22.62 -9.14 -32.91
CA GLU A 434 -23.40 -10.15 -33.68
C GLU A 434 -22.69 -11.48 -33.90
N TRP A 435 -21.36 -11.46 -34.01
CA TRP A 435 -20.54 -12.65 -34.27
C TRP A 435 -20.36 -13.56 -33.05
N VAL A 436 -20.61 -13.05 -31.84
CA VAL A 436 -20.54 -13.82 -30.59
C VAL A 436 -21.87 -14.55 -30.38
N ASN A 437 -21.81 -15.85 -30.09
CA ASN A 437 -23.04 -16.62 -29.98
C ASN A 437 -23.80 -16.30 -28.67
N LYS A 438 -25.10 -16.66 -28.63
CA LYS A 438 -25.97 -16.34 -27.47
C LYS A 438 -25.47 -16.92 -26.14
N LYS A 439 -24.84 -18.10 -26.16
CA LYS A 439 -24.33 -18.76 -24.95
C LYS A 439 -23.12 -18.01 -24.40
N GLU A 440 -22.19 -17.64 -25.27
CA GLU A 440 -21.00 -16.85 -24.90
C GLU A 440 -21.40 -15.46 -24.38
N LYS A 441 -22.34 -14.78 -25.05
CA LYS A 441 -22.89 -13.51 -24.55
C LYS A 441 -23.45 -13.64 -23.13
N ALA A 442 -24.20 -14.70 -22.86
CA ALA A 442 -24.76 -14.93 -21.53
C ALA A 442 -23.67 -15.18 -20.47
N LEU A 443 -22.61 -15.91 -20.81
CA LEU A 443 -21.46 -16.13 -19.93
C LEU A 443 -20.73 -14.82 -19.62
N ILE A 444 -20.42 -14.01 -20.64
CA ILE A 444 -19.77 -12.71 -20.47
C ILE A 444 -20.65 -11.78 -19.62
N THR A 445 -21.95 -11.72 -19.91
CA THR A 445 -22.92 -10.93 -19.14
C THR A 445 -22.92 -11.36 -17.67
N SER A 446 -22.90 -12.66 -17.36
CA SER A 446 -22.81 -13.16 -15.99
C SER A 446 -21.55 -12.65 -15.29
N CYS A 447 -20.38 -12.76 -15.94
CA CYS A 447 -19.13 -12.26 -15.37
C CYS A 447 -19.18 -10.75 -15.09
N VAL A 448 -19.69 -9.95 -16.05
CA VAL A 448 -19.84 -8.49 -15.89
C VAL A 448 -20.75 -8.17 -14.71
N THR A 449 -21.92 -8.80 -14.62
CA THR A 449 -22.89 -8.57 -13.54
C THR A 449 -22.35 -9.01 -12.18
N GLU A 450 -21.69 -10.16 -12.09
CA GLU A 450 -21.08 -10.65 -10.85
C GLU A 450 -20.00 -9.70 -10.34
N ARG A 451 -19.11 -9.23 -11.22
CA ARG A 451 -18.05 -8.27 -10.84
C ARG A 451 -18.59 -6.91 -10.48
N PHE A 452 -19.62 -6.42 -11.20
CA PHE A 452 -20.31 -5.20 -10.85
C PHE A 452 -20.92 -5.28 -9.44
N ASN A 453 -21.66 -6.35 -9.15
CA ASN A 453 -22.27 -6.58 -7.84
C ASN A 453 -21.22 -6.71 -6.72
N ALA A 454 -20.06 -7.30 -7.01
CA ALA A 454 -18.97 -7.42 -6.05
C ALA A 454 -18.36 -6.08 -5.63
N VAL A 455 -18.41 -5.05 -6.49
CA VAL A 455 -17.88 -3.71 -6.18
C VAL A 455 -18.93 -2.66 -5.84
N TYR A 456 -20.19 -2.90 -6.21
CA TYR A 456 -21.26 -1.93 -6.01
C TYR A 456 -21.45 -1.60 -4.51
N GLY A 457 -21.54 -0.32 -4.21
CA GLY A 457 -21.79 0.21 -2.87
C GLY A 457 -22.67 1.45 -2.96
N ASP A 458 -23.17 1.92 -1.83
CA ASP A 458 -24.12 3.06 -1.78
C ASP A 458 -23.54 4.32 -2.45
N SER A 459 -22.22 4.50 -2.40
CA SER A 459 -21.51 5.61 -3.05
C SER A 459 -21.74 5.68 -4.56
N HIS A 460 -21.77 4.54 -5.26
CA HIS A 460 -22.01 4.50 -6.71
C HIS A 460 -23.42 5.01 -7.06
N GLY A 461 -24.44 4.52 -6.36
CA GLY A 461 -25.84 4.90 -6.62
C GLY A 461 -26.14 6.35 -6.22
N VAL A 462 -25.62 6.78 -5.07
CA VAL A 462 -25.77 8.16 -4.59
C VAL A 462 -25.09 9.13 -5.55
N ALA A 463 -23.85 8.86 -5.96
CA ALA A 463 -23.16 9.73 -6.90
C ALA A 463 -23.85 9.76 -8.26
N TYR A 464 -24.31 8.62 -8.77
CA TYR A 464 -25.07 8.54 -10.03
C TYR A 464 -26.38 9.35 -9.96
N THR A 465 -27.03 9.40 -8.79
CA THR A 465 -28.26 10.18 -8.55
C THR A 465 -28.01 11.68 -8.41
N LEU A 466 -26.87 12.06 -7.82
CA LEU A 466 -26.49 13.46 -7.60
C LEU A 466 -25.67 14.07 -8.72
N ASP A 467 -25.29 13.29 -9.73
CA ASP A 467 -24.59 13.80 -10.90
C ASP A 467 -25.60 14.44 -11.87
N PRO A 468 -25.41 15.71 -12.27
CA PRO A 468 -26.32 16.41 -13.18
C PRO A 468 -26.44 15.73 -14.56
N LEU A 469 -25.46 14.93 -14.98
CA LEU A 469 -25.50 14.23 -16.26
C LEU A 469 -26.41 13.00 -16.23
N TYR A 470 -26.62 12.41 -15.05
CA TYR A 470 -27.24 11.09 -14.92
C TYR A 470 -28.54 11.10 -14.12
N LEU A 471 -28.62 11.85 -13.02
CA LEU A 471 -29.82 12.01 -12.19
C LEU A 471 -30.49 10.69 -11.73
N GLY A 472 -29.73 9.59 -11.70
CA GLY A 472 -30.24 8.25 -11.35
C GLY A 472 -31.02 7.56 -12.48
N GLU A 473 -30.97 8.05 -13.72
CA GLU A 473 -31.72 7.50 -14.84
C GLU A 473 -31.30 6.05 -15.15
N GLY A 474 -32.28 5.15 -15.33
CA GLY A 474 -32.02 3.74 -15.63
C GLY A 474 -31.75 2.85 -14.41
N LEU A 475 -31.71 3.39 -13.18
CA LEU A 475 -31.81 2.57 -11.97
C LEU A 475 -33.18 1.89 -11.90
N ASP A 476 -33.21 0.61 -11.50
CA ASP A 476 -34.48 -0.06 -11.22
C ASP A 476 -35.18 0.55 -9.99
N ALA A 477 -36.47 0.27 -9.84
CA ALA A 477 -37.27 0.86 -8.76
C ALA A 477 -36.77 0.49 -7.35
N GLY A 478 -36.25 -0.74 -7.18
CA GLY A 478 -35.69 -1.19 -5.91
C GLY A 478 -34.40 -0.44 -5.59
N LYS A 479 -33.49 -0.33 -6.56
CA LYS A 479 -32.24 0.41 -6.38
C LYS A 479 -32.44 1.89 -6.17
N THR A 480 -33.40 2.49 -6.87
CA THR A 480 -33.80 3.89 -6.68
C THR A 480 -34.26 4.11 -5.24
N GLN A 481 -35.13 3.24 -4.71
CA GLN A 481 -35.62 3.33 -3.34
C GLN A 481 -34.48 3.16 -2.31
N GLU A 482 -33.55 2.23 -2.52
CA GLU A 482 -32.38 2.05 -1.64
C GLU A 482 -31.50 3.30 -1.59
N VAL A 483 -31.21 3.91 -2.74
CA VAL A 483 -30.39 5.12 -2.84
C VAL A 483 -31.10 6.31 -2.20
N GLU A 484 -32.38 6.51 -2.48
CA GLU A 484 -33.17 7.59 -1.88
C GLU A 484 -33.27 7.43 -0.35
N ALA A 485 -33.48 6.22 0.15
CA ALA A 485 -33.46 5.93 1.58
C ALA A 485 -32.11 6.25 2.22
N PHE A 486 -31.00 5.95 1.53
CA PHE A 486 -29.66 6.33 1.99
C PHE A 486 -29.49 7.85 2.04
N ILE A 487 -29.89 8.56 0.99
CA ILE A 487 -29.80 10.04 0.91
C ILE A 487 -30.58 10.68 2.05
N VAL A 488 -31.80 10.23 2.31
CA VAL A 488 -32.64 10.70 3.41
C VAL A 488 -31.96 10.44 4.76
N ARG A 489 -31.48 9.21 4.99
CA ARG A 489 -30.80 8.83 6.24
C ARG A 489 -29.54 9.67 6.50
N TYR A 490 -28.75 9.94 5.47
CA TYR A 490 -27.54 10.75 5.60
C TYR A 490 -27.87 12.23 5.88
N CYS A 491 -28.82 12.80 5.14
CA CYS A 491 -29.11 14.23 5.18
C CYS A 491 -30.00 14.65 6.35
N ALA A 492 -30.94 13.81 6.79
CA ALA A 492 -31.90 14.19 7.82
C ALA A 492 -31.26 14.32 9.22
N GLY A 493 -30.16 13.60 9.48
CA GLY A 493 -29.56 13.52 10.82
C GLY A 493 -30.56 13.07 11.90
N GLU A 494 -30.13 12.95 13.15
CA GLU A 494 -31.08 12.76 14.25
C GLU A 494 -31.79 14.10 14.52
N GLY A 495 -33.01 14.27 14.01
CA GLY A 495 -33.96 15.30 14.48
C GLY A 495 -34.28 16.48 13.55
N GLN A 496 -33.92 16.49 12.26
CA GLN A 496 -34.37 17.54 11.34
C GLN A 496 -35.58 17.09 10.49
N SER A 497 -36.66 17.87 10.55
CA SER A 497 -37.87 17.69 9.72
C SER A 497 -37.70 18.36 8.34
N VAL A 498 -36.65 18.03 7.60
CA VAL A 498 -36.46 18.53 6.23
C VAL A 498 -36.89 17.44 5.25
N ASP A 499 -37.77 17.78 4.31
CA ASP A 499 -38.16 16.88 3.23
C ASP A 499 -37.04 16.83 2.17
N ILE A 500 -36.10 15.90 2.38
CA ILE A 500 -34.94 15.69 1.50
C ILE A 500 -35.36 15.22 0.11
N LEU A 501 -36.45 14.44 -0.01
CA LEU A 501 -36.94 13.97 -1.30
C LEU A 501 -37.53 15.12 -2.12
N ALA A 502 -38.26 16.03 -1.48
CA ALA A 502 -38.71 17.26 -2.14
C ALA A 502 -37.54 18.15 -2.59
N GLN A 503 -36.43 18.20 -1.83
CA GLN A 503 -35.22 18.90 -2.29
C GLN A 503 -34.57 18.20 -3.49
N LEU A 504 -34.51 16.86 -3.48
CA LEU A 504 -33.97 16.08 -4.59
C LEU A 504 -34.78 16.27 -5.87
N ALA A 505 -36.11 16.32 -5.76
CA ALA A 505 -37.00 16.62 -6.90
C ALA A 505 -36.74 18.03 -7.46
N LYS A 506 -36.68 19.05 -6.58
CA LYS A 506 -36.33 20.43 -6.99
C LYS A 506 -34.95 20.54 -7.63
N TYR A 507 -34.00 19.73 -7.18
CA TYR A 507 -32.68 19.65 -7.80
C TYR A 507 -32.77 19.08 -9.22
N LYS A 508 -33.50 17.98 -9.43
CA LYS A 508 -33.72 17.38 -10.75
C LYS A 508 -34.40 18.37 -11.71
N ASP A 509 -35.40 19.11 -11.24
CA ASP A 509 -36.07 20.15 -12.03
C ASP A 509 -35.11 21.28 -12.43
N MET A 510 -34.26 21.72 -11.50
CA MET A 510 -33.24 22.75 -11.76
C MET A 510 -32.21 22.29 -12.80
N VAL A 511 -31.79 21.02 -12.77
CA VAL A 511 -30.87 20.47 -13.78
C VAL A 511 -31.55 20.36 -15.14
N ALA A 512 -32.83 19.98 -15.19
CA ALA A 512 -33.60 19.97 -16.44
C ALA A 512 -33.69 21.37 -17.07
N ASP A 513 -33.93 22.39 -16.24
CA ASP A 513 -33.93 23.80 -16.67
C ASP A 513 -32.54 24.25 -17.17
N LEU A 514 -31.48 23.92 -16.43
CA LEU A 514 -30.09 24.20 -16.80
C LEU A 514 -29.73 23.62 -18.18
N LYS A 515 -30.14 22.37 -18.45
CA LYS A 515 -29.87 21.68 -19.73
C LYS A 515 -30.55 22.38 -20.91
N GLN A 516 -31.72 22.99 -20.70
CA GLN A 516 -32.48 23.67 -21.74
C GLN A 516 -32.04 25.13 -21.91
N ASN A 517 -31.81 25.85 -20.82
CA ASN A 517 -31.63 27.30 -20.82
C ASN A 517 -30.16 27.75 -20.79
N ASN A 518 -29.23 26.87 -20.41
CA ASN A 518 -27.80 27.18 -20.33
C ASN A 518 -26.95 26.11 -21.01
N GLN A 519 -27.10 26.01 -22.33
CA GLN A 519 -26.38 25.04 -23.15
C GLN A 519 -24.85 25.18 -23.06
N ALA A 520 -24.33 26.41 -22.91
CA ALA A 520 -22.89 26.64 -22.78
C ALA A 520 -22.32 25.97 -21.53
N TYR A 521 -22.97 26.14 -20.38
CA TYR A 521 -22.54 25.48 -19.14
C TYR A 521 -22.79 23.96 -19.19
N TRP A 522 -23.89 23.52 -19.82
CA TRP A 522 -24.15 22.09 -20.03
C TRP A 522 -23.03 21.40 -20.82
N GLN A 523 -22.50 22.05 -21.86
CA GLN A 523 -21.37 21.51 -22.63
C GLN A 523 -20.10 21.36 -21.77
N LEU A 524 -19.87 22.25 -20.80
CA LEU A 524 -18.73 22.12 -19.87
C LEU A 524 -18.88 20.91 -18.95
N LEU A 525 -20.10 20.56 -18.54
CA LEU A 525 -20.37 19.34 -17.77
C LEU A 525 -20.15 18.10 -18.64
N VAL A 526 -20.70 18.08 -19.85
CA VAL A 526 -20.57 16.94 -20.80
C VAL A 526 -19.11 16.71 -21.19
N SER A 527 -18.32 17.77 -21.39
CA SER A 527 -16.91 17.65 -21.72
C SER A 527 -16.02 17.29 -20.52
N GLY A 528 -16.58 17.22 -19.30
CA GLY A 528 -15.83 17.02 -18.06
C GLY A 528 -14.96 18.22 -17.65
N ALA A 529 -15.13 19.39 -18.28
CA ALA A 529 -14.40 20.60 -17.91
C ALA A 529 -14.83 21.13 -16.53
N VAL A 530 -16.09 20.91 -16.16
CA VAL A 530 -16.60 21.12 -14.81
C VAL A 530 -16.92 19.75 -14.20
N PRO A 531 -16.13 19.25 -13.24
CA PRO A 531 -16.41 17.98 -12.59
C PRO A 531 -17.64 18.10 -11.66
N PRO A 532 -18.32 16.99 -11.36
CA PRO A 532 -19.49 16.99 -10.46
C PRO A 532 -19.21 17.64 -9.10
N TYR A 533 -18.01 17.46 -8.55
CA TYR A 533 -17.61 18.11 -7.30
C TYR A 533 -17.72 19.64 -7.38
N ASP A 534 -17.13 20.25 -8.41
CA ASP A 534 -17.13 21.70 -8.62
C ASP A 534 -18.52 22.24 -8.96
N PHE A 535 -19.31 21.47 -9.72
CA PHE A 535 -20.72 21.78 -9.95
C PHE A 535 -21.47 21.95 -8.62
N TRP A 536 -21.25 21.05 -7.66
CA TRP A 536 -21.89 21.14 -6.36
C TRP A 536 -21.33 22.26 -5.47
N VAL A 537 -20.09 22.72 -5.66
CA VAL A 537 -19.53 23.86 -4.90
C VAL A 537 -20.38 25.12 -5.03
N GLU A 538 -20.94 25.36 -6.20
CA GLU A 538 -21.75 26.55 -6.51
C GLU A 538 -23.21 26.46 -6.03
N ARG A 539 -23.71 25.28 -5.65
CA ARG A 539 -25.15 25.03 -5.42
C ARG A 539 -25.56 25.12 -3.96
N ARG A 540 -25.36 26.30 -3.36
CA ARG A 540 -25.69 26.60 -1.96
C ARG A 540 -27.19 26.51 -1.62
N GLN A 541 -28.07 26.51 -2.62
CA GLN A 541 -29.51 26.38 -2.42
C GLN A 541 -29.96 24.99 -1.90
N PHE A 542 -29.09 23.97 -1.97
CA PHE A 542 -29.34 22.62 -1.49
C PHE A 542 -28.26 22.20 -0.46
N PRO A 543 -28.22 22.81 0.74
CA PRO A 543 -27.08 22.64 1.66
C PRO A 543 -26.85 21.19 2.11
N HIS A 544 -27.92 20.43 2.37
CA HIS A 544 -27.82 19.02 2.78
C HIS A 544 -27.32 18.13 1.64
N LEU A 545 -27.90 18.27 0.44
CA LEU A 545 -27.46 17.52 -0.74
C LEU A 545 -26.03 17.92 -1.16
N GLN A 546 -25.65 19.19 -1.00
CA GLN A 546 -24.30 19.68 -1.27
C GLN A 546 -23.27 19.01 -0.35
N GLN A 547 -23.55 18.90 0.95
CA GLN A 547 -22.65 18.22 1.88
C GLN A 547 -22.47 16.73 1.51
N LEU A 548 -23.57 16.05 1.16
CA LEU A 548 -23.54 14.67 0.70
C LEU A 548 -22.76 14.53 -0.62
N ALA A 549 -23.00 15.43 -1.57
CA ALA A 549 -22.33 15.44 -2.87
C ALA A 549 -20.81 15.64 -2.71
N TRP A 550 -20.36 16.57 -1.87
CA TRP A 550 -18.94 16.75 -1.58
C TRP A 550 -18.32 15.52 -0.91
N ALA A 551 -19.06 14.86 -0.02
CA ALA A 551 -18.57 13.65 0.63
C ALA A 551 -18.41 12.49 -0.36
N VAL A 552 -19.37 12.30 -1.28
CA VAL A 552 -19.34 11.18 -2.24
C VAL A 552 -18.40 11.44 -3.42
N PHE A 553 -18.35 12.66 -3.98
CA PHE A 553 -17.49 12.98 -5.12
C PHE A 553 -16.02 13.19 -4.73
N ALA A 554 -15.70 13.28 -3.43
CA ALA A 554 -14.33 13.22 -2.93
C ALA A 554 -13.78 11.77 -2.87
N LEU A 555 -14.63 10.75 -3.04
CA LEU A 555 -14.22 9.35 -2.98
C LEU A 555 -13.60 8.91 -4.32
N PRO A 556 -12.56 8.06 -4.28
CA PRO A 556 -12.02 7.46 -5.48
C PRO A 556 -12.83 6.26 -5.95
N VAL A 557 -12.79 6.00 -7.27
CA VAL A 557 -13.33 4.80 -7.92
C VAL A 557 -12.48 3.54 -7.68
N SER A 558 -11.20 3.73 -7.37
CA SER A 558 -10.21 2.66 -7.28
C SER A 558 -9.34 2.82 -6.03
N SER A 559 -8.97 1.70 -5.42
CA SER A 559 -8.04 1.68 -4.28
C SER A 559 -6.59 1.95 -4.71
N SER A 560 -6.27 1.66 -5.98
CA SER A 560 -4.97 1.89 -6.60
C SER A 560 -5.10 2.81 -7.82
N CYS A 561 -4.08 3.64 -8.04
CA CYS A 561 -3.86 4.40 -9.27
C CYS A 561 -2.55 3.89 -9.90
N PRO A 562 -2.39 3.79 -11.24
CA PRO A 562 -1.15 3.29 -11.84
C PRO A 562 0.11 4.01 -11.34
N SER A 563 0.03 5.33 -11.11
CA SER A 563 1.12 6.14 -10.59
C SER A 563 1.45 5.86 -9.10
N GLN A 564 0.50 5.27 -8.35
CA GLN A 564 0.51 5.17 -6.89
C GLN A 564 -0.05 3.82 -6.37
N ALA A 565 0.21 2.71 -7.07
CA ALA A 565 -0.21 1.37 -6.65
C ALA A 565 0.66 0.87 -5.48
N PHE A 566 0.15 0.95 -4.25
CA PHE A 566 0.92 0.66 -3.05
C PHE A 566 1.33 -0.81 -2.94
N GLY A 567 0.52 -1.73 -3.45
CA GLY A 567 0.87 -3.15 -3.48
C GLY A 567 2.11 -3.43 -4.33
N LYS A 568 2.18 -2.85 -5.54
CA LYS A 568 3.35 -2.99 -6.43
C LYS A 568 4.59 -2.34 -5.81
N GLN A 569 4.44 -1.15 -5.24
CA GLN A 569 5.54 -0.43 -4.57
C GLN A 569 6.05 -1.19 -3.34
N SER A 570 5.15 -1.73 -2.53
CA SER A 570 5.49 -2.53 -1.35
C SER A 570 6.15 -3.83 -1.75
N ASN A 571 5.62 -4.54 -2.76
CA ASN A 571 6.24 -5.77 -3.25
C ASN A 571 7.69 -5.54 -3.73
N TYR A 572 7.94 -4.44 -4.46
CA TYR A 572 9.30 -4.07 -4.88
C TYR A 572 10.27 -3.88 -3.71
N VAL A 573 9.83 -3.22 -2.63
CA VAL A 573 10.65 -3.06 -1.41
C VAL A 573 10.82 -4.40 -0.70
N HIS A 574 9.77 -5.19 -0.59
CA HIS A 574 9.83 -6.52 0.03
C HIS A 574 10.79 -7.45 -0.71
N GLU A 575 10.64 -7.63 -2.02
CA GLU A 575 11.52 -8.49 -2.84
C GLU A 575 13.00 -8.15 -2.63
N ARG A 576 13.32 -6.87 -2.51
CA ARG A 576 14.70 -6.39 -2.40
C ARG A 576 15.29 -6.44 -0.99
N PHE A 577 14.46 -6.23 0.05
CA PHE A 577 14.95 -6.02 1.42
C PHE A 577 14.45 -7.03 2.45
N HIS A 578 13.49 -7.92 2.14
CA HIS A 578 12.91 -8.87 3.09
C HIS A 578 13.93 -9.80 3.76
N SER A 579 15.01 -10.16 3.05
CA SER A 579 16.06 -11.05 3.55
C SER A 579 17.10 -10.31 4.41
N THR A 580 17.15 -8.97 4.33
CA THR A 580 18.21 -8.15 4.93
C THR A 580 17.70 -7.34 6.12
N LEU A 581 16.44 -6.90 6.10
CA LEU A 581 15.84 -6.07 7.15
C LEU A 581 14.86 -6.86 8.01
N SER A 582 14.77 -6.49 9.29
CA SER A 582 13.69 -7.00 10.16
C SER A 582 12.32 -6.49 9.67
N PRO A 583 11.21 -7.19 9.99
CA PRO A 583 9.87 -6.77 9.57
C PRO A 583 9.51 -5.32 9.93
N GLU A 584 9.88 -4.88 11.14
CA GLU A 584 9.65 -3.50 11.61
C GLU A 584 10.40 -2.46 10.76
N LYS A 585 11.66 -2.75 10.42
CA LYS A 585 12.47 -1.86 9.57
C LYS A 585 11.97 -1.84 8.14
N LEU A 586 11.54 -3.00 7.62
CA LEU A 586 10.95 -3.13 6.30
C LEU A 586 9.67 -2.31 6.17
N GLN A 587 8.81 -2.32 7.20
CA GLN A 587 7.60 -1.50 7.23
C GLN A 587 7.92 0.00 7.22
N LYS A 588 8.92 0.44 8.00
CA LYS A 588 9.40 1.84 7.99
C LYS A 588 9.93 2.25 6.63
N LEU A 589 10.76 1.40 6.00
CA LEU A 589 11.32 1.65 4.68
C LEU A 589 10.21 1.72 3.62
N THR A 590 9.26 0.80 3.66
CA THR A 590 8.10 0.77 2.75
C THR A 590 7.29 2.06 2.86
N HIS A 591 7.03 2.52 4.09
CA HIS A 591 6.33 3.78 4.32
C HIS A 591 7.09 4.99 3.74
N VAL A 592 8.41 5.05 3.95
CA VAL A 592 9.24 6.15 3.43
C VAL A 592 9.30 6.08 1.89
N TYR A 593 9.55 4.90 1.31
CA TYR A 593 9.62 4.67 -0.13
C TYR A 593 8.32 5.12 -0.83
N CYS A 594 7.17 4.61 -0.38
CA CYS A 594 5.89 4.89 -1.03
C CYS A 594 5.54 6.38 -0.98
N ASN A 595 5.72 7.02 0.19
CA ASN A 595 5.37 8.42 0.36
C ASN A 595 6.37 9.39 -0.29
N LEU A 596 7.64 9.01 -0.48
CA LEU A 596 8.61 9.82 -1.23
C LEU A 596 8.38 9.73 -2.74
N LYS A 597 8.07 8.53 -3.27
CA LYS A 597 7.80 8.32 -4.69
C LYS A 597 6.59 9.13 -5.17
N ASN A 598 5.57 9.25 -4.32
CA ASN A 598 4.40 10.10 -4.58
C ASN A 598 4.76 11.59 -4.72
N LYS A 599 5.85 12.05 -4.09
CA LYS A 599 6.32 13.44 -4.21
C LYS A 599 7.04 13.70 -5.54
N VAL A 600 7.85 12.75 -5.99
CA VAL A 600 8.63 12.90 -7.24
C VAL A 600 7.71 12.95 -8.47
N ASN A 601 6.57 12.29 -8.43
CA ASN A 601 5.58 12.30 -9.52
C ASN A 601 4.62 13.50 -9.49
N SER A 602 4.59 14.29 -8.40
CA SER A 602 3.67 15.43 -8.24
C SER A 602 4.32 16.81 -8.36
N GLU A 603 5.65 16.90 -8.33
CA GLU A 603 6.38 18.15 -8.64
C GLU A 603 6.84 18.14 -10.11
N PRO A 604 6.33 19.03 -10.99
CA PRO A 604 7.00 19.27 -12.27
C PRO A 604 8.41 19.82 -11.99
N PRO A 605 9.42 19.49 -12.82
CA PRO A 605 10.80 19.92 -12.57
C PRO A 605 10.86 21.44 -12.51
N SER A 606 11.05 21.98 -11.30
CA SER A 606 11.31 23.40 -11.09
C SER A 606 12.70 23.73 -11.60
N LEU A 607 12.81 24.09 -12.88
CA LEU A 607 13.98 24.79 -13.41
C LEU A 607 13.98 26.22 -12.88
N SER A 608 14.36 26.42 -11.63
CA SER A 608 14.89 27.71 -11.18
C SER A 608 16.38 27.74 -11.50
N GLY A 609 16.70 27.92 -12.78
CA GLY A 609 18.04 28.35 -13.19
C GLY A 609 18.17 29.83 -12.93
N GLU A 610 18.87 30.19 -11.86
CA GLU A 610 19.49 31.52 -11.74
C GLU A 610 20.45 31.68 -12.94
N GLN A 611 20.08 32.55 -13.87
CA GLN A 611 21.02 33.11 -14.83
C GLN A 611 22.01 33.98 -14.07
N VAL A 612 23.21 33.45 -13.90
CA VAL A 612 24.40 34.26 -13.62
C VAL A 612 24.87 34.81 -14.97
N LEU A 613 24.77 36.12 -15.14
CA LEU A 613 25.68 36.91 -15.98
C LEU A 613 26.80 37.45 -15.10
#